data_AF-A0AA35W126-F1
#
_entry.id   AF-A0AA35W126-F1
#
_cell.length_a   1.000
_cell.length_b   1.000
_cell.length_c   1.000
_cell.angle_alpha   90.00
_cell.angle_beta   90.00
_cell.angle_gamma   90.00
#
_symmetry.space_group_name_H-M   'P 1'
#
loop_
_entity.id
_entity.type
_entity.pdbx_description
1 polymer ?
#
loop_
_entity_poly.entity_id
_entity_poly.type
_entity_poly.pdbx_seq_one_letter_code
_entity_poly.pdbx_strand_id
1 'polypeptide(L)'
;MSGSLLISGTGAGVYQETATYACETGFNLVGMSERVCQSDGTWSGSDPTCQMVMCPTLNDPDNGNLNLSGNSLGDTAEYTCNTGYNLMGESILTCGATASGVATLLY
;
A
#
# COMPACT_ATOMS: atom_id res chain seq x y z
N MET A 1 -7.98 5.64 -5.87
CA MET A 1 -8.16 4.26 -6.35
C MET A 1 -8.62 3.43 -5.16
N SER A 2 -9.85 2.92 -5.18
CA SER A 2 -10.40 2.11 -4.09
C SER A 2 -10.28 0.64 -4.48
N GLY A 3 -9.78 -0.21 -3.57
CA GLY A 3 -9.66 -1.65 -3.80
C GLY A 3 -10.97 -2.39 -3.49
N SER A 4 -11.09 -3.63 -3.97
CA SER A 4 -12.23 -4.49 -3.65
C SER A 4 -12.10 -5.04 -2.22
N LEU A 5 -13.23 -5.10 -1.50
CA LEU A 5 -13.34 -5.81 -0.23
C LEU A 5 -13.61 -7.29 -0.51
N LEU A 6 -12.77 -8.14 0.09
CA LEU A 6 -12.98 -9.58 0.16
C LEU A 6 -13.73 -9.87 1.47
N ILE A 7 -14.91 -10.47 1.38
CA ILE A 7 -15.74 -10.78 2.54
C ILE A 7 -15.76 -12.29 2.72
N SER A 8 -15.36 -12.76 3.89
CA SER A 8 -15.54 -14.15 4.31
C SER A 8 -16.58 -14.22 5.41
N GLY A 9 -17.71 -14.84 5.09
CA GLY A 9 -18.88 -15.03 5.94
C GLY A 9 -19.99 -15.71 5.12
N THR A 10 -20.93 -16.40 5.78
CA THR A 10 -21.99 -17.13 5.06
C THR A 10 -22.99 -16.22 4.35
N GLY A 11 -22.96 -14.90 4.61
CA GLY A 11 -23.83 -13.91 3.98
C GLY A 11 -25.30 -14.10 4.34
N ALA A 12 -25.58 -14.90 5.37
CA ALA A 12 -26.92 -15.34 5.71
C ALA A 12 -27.66 -14.31 6.58
N GLY A 13 -26.95 -13.30 7.11
CA GLY A 13 -27.52 -12.24 7.94
C GLY A 13 -28.08 -12.76 9.26
N VAL A 14 -27.53 -13.86 9.78
CA VAL A 14 -28.05 -14.52 10.98
C VAL A 14 -27.54 -13.81 12.22
N TYR A 15 -28.37 -13.67 13.25
CA TYR A 15 -27.95 -13.09 14.54
C TYR A 15 -26.68 -13.78 15.08
N GLN A 16 -25.69 -12.97 15.48
CA GLN A 16 -24.33 -13.37 15.90
C GLN A 16 -23.44 -13.94 14.78
N GLU A 17 -23.88 -13.91 13.52
CA GLU A 17 -23.00 -14.20 12.40
C GLU A 17 -21.88 -13.17 12.34
N THR A 18 -20.69 -13.64 12.01
CA THR A 18 -19.48 -12.82 11.91
C THR A 18 -19.01 -12.78 10.47
N ALA A 19 -18.86 -11.59 9.92
CA ALA A 19 -18.28 -11.34 8.61
C ALA A 19 -16.89 -10.74 8.79
N THR A 20 -15.88 -11.42 8.23
CA THR A 20 -14.50 -10.93 8.22
C THR A 20 -14.21 -10.26 6.87
N TYR A 21 -13.55 -9.11 6.93
CA TYR A 21 -13.19 -8.29 5.77
C TYR A 21 -11.68 -8.29 5.58
N ALA A 22 -11.28 -8.48 4.34
CA ALA A 22 -9.90 -8.36 3.88
C ALA A 22 -9.86 -7.51 2.60
N CYS A 23 -8.66 -7.08 2.23
CA CYS A 23 -8.43 -6.38 0.98
C CYS A 23 -7.62 -7.25 0.03
N GLU A 24 -7.79 -7.00 -1.27
CA GLU A 24 -6.90 -7.55 -2.29
C GLU A 24 -5.44 -7.15 -2.03
N THR A 25 -4.50 -7.96 -2.52
CA THR A 25 -3.06 -7.67 -2.45
C THR A 25 -2.78 -6.27 -3.00
N GLY A 26 -2.04 -5.46 -2.24
CA GLY A 26 -1.75 -4.07 -2.60
C GLY A 26 -2.72 -3.04 -2.04
N PHE A 27 -3.68 -3.46 -1.22
CA PHE A 27 -4.55 -2.58 -0.47
C PHE A 27 -4.52 -2.91 1.03
N ASN A 28 -4.58 -1.88 1.86
CA ASN A 28 -4.74 -1.97 3.30
C ASN A 28 -6.20 -1.77 3.69
N LEU A 29 -6.67 -2.57 4.65
CA LEU A 29 -7.99 -2.40 5.23
C LEU A 29 -7.99 -1.21 6.20
N VAL A 30 -8.91 -0.28 5.99
CA VAL A 30 -9.16 0.89 6.84
C VAL A 30 -10.55 0.76 7.44
N GLY A 31 -10.61 0.52 8.75
CA GLY A 31 -11.84 0.27 9.49
C GLY A 31 -11.80 -1.05 10.25
N MET A 32 -12.98 -1.61 10.55
CA MET A 32 -13.10 -2.89 11.26
C MET A 32 -12.86 -4.08 10.32
N SER A 33 -11.98 -5.00 10.70
CA SER A 33 -11.74 -6.26 9.98
C SER A 33 -12.82 -7.30 10.20
N GLU A 34 -13.73 -7.07 11.16
CA GLU A 34 -14.78 -7.99 11.51
C GLU A 34 -16.03 -7.24 11.91
N ARG A 35 -17.19 -7.73 11.47
CA ARG A 35 -18.50 -7.20 11.84
C ARG A 35 -19.43 -8.33 12.23
N VAL A 36 -20.31 -8.05 13.18
CA VAL A 36 -21.26 -9.03 13.71
C VAL A 36 -22.68 -8.60 13.37
N CYS A 37 -23.50 -9.55 12.90
CA CYS A 37 -24.92 -9.31 12.67
C CYS A 37 -25.66 -9.25 14.01
N GLN A 38 -26.31 -8.12 14.25
CA GLN A 38 -27.00 -7.80 15.50
C GLN A 38 -28.45 -8.30 15.47
N SER A 39 -29.11 -8.28 16.62
CA SER A 39 -30.49 -8.80 16.76
C SER A 39 -31.52 -7.98 16.00
N ASP A 40 -31.18 -6.75 15.62
CA ASP A 40 -31.99 -5.86 14.78
C ASP A 40 -31.80 -6.13 13.28
N GLY A 41 -30.98 -7.13 12.92
CA GLY A 41 -30.68 -7.50 11.53
C GLY A 41 -29.65 -6.59 10.86
N THR A 42 -29.00 -5.69 11.59
CA THR A 42 -27.95 -4.82 11.06
C THR A 42 -26.55 -5.32 11.43
N TRP A 43 -25.56 -5.01 10.59
CA TRP A 43 -24.16 -5.32 10.89
C TRP A 43 -23.56 -4.27 11.82
N SER A 44 -22.80 -4.71 12.81
CA SER A 44 -22.13 -3.82 13.76
C SER A 44 -21.15 -2.87 13.06
N GLY A 45 -21.10 -1.61 13.48
CA GLY A 45 -20.12 -0.63 13.00
C GLY A 45 -20.31 -0.24 11.53
N SER A 46 -19.33 0.48 11.00
CA SER A 46 -19.32 0.95 9.60
C SER A 46 -18.63 -0.05 8.67
N ASP A 47 -19.01 -0.02 7.39
CA ASP A 47 -18.29 -0.75 6.36
C ASP A 47 -16.82 -0.30 6.33
N PRO A 48 -15.85 -1.24 6.38
CA PRO A 48 -14.45 -0.90 6.17
C PRO A 48 -14.21 -0.50 4.71
N THR A 49 -13.05 0.08 4.42
CA THR A 49 -12.65 0.44 3.06
C THR A 49 -11.26 -0.10 2.75
N CYS A 50 -10.99 -0.40 1.48
CA CYS A 50 -9.67 -0.81 1.02
C CYS A 50 -8.96 0.36 0.35
N GLN A 51 -7.87 0.80 0.95
CA GLN A 51 -7.04 1.88 0.43
C GLN A 51 -5.73 1.33 -0.10
N MET A 52 -5.28 1.82 -1.25
CA MET A 52 -4.06 1.34 -1.88
C MET A 52 -2.85 1.55 -0.96
N VAL A 53 -1.97 0.55 -0.90
CA VAL A 53 -0.71 0.66 -0.16
C VAL A 53 0.16 1.71 -0.85
N MET A 54 0.49 2.76 -0.11
CA MET A 54 1.40 3.82 -0.55
C MET A 54 2.77 3.62 0.08
N CYS A 55 3.82 3.80 -0.70
CA CYS A 55 5.19 3.79 -0.20
C CYS A 55 5.57 5.13 0.44
N PRO A 56 6.60 5.16 1.30
CA PRO A 56 7.14 6.42 1.79
C PRO A 56 7.47 7.36 0.65
N THR A 57 7.20 8.65 0.83
CA THR A 57 7.64 9.66 -0.11
C THR A 57 9.16 9.69 -0.13
N LEU A 58 9.72 9.54 -1.33
CA LEU A 58 11.15 9.66 -1.57
C LEU A 58 11.48 11.09 -1.98
N ASN A 59 12.67 11.56 -1.64
CA ASN A 59 13.17 12.88 -1.99
C ASN A 59 14.34 12.74 -2.96
N ASP A 60 14.61 13.82 -3.70
CA ASP A 60 15.78 13.91 -4.56
C ASP A 60 17.09 13.74 -3.77
N PRO A 61 18.07 12.98 -4.30
CA PRO A 61 19.36 12.82 -3.67
C PRO A 61 20.28 14.02 -3.99
N ASP A 62 21.26 14.28 -3.11
CA ASP A 62 22.22 15.37 -3.31
C ASP A 62 23.07 15.17 -4.56
N ASN A 63 23.02 16.10 -5.52
CA ASN A 63 23.69 16.01 -6.83
C ASN A 63 23.14 14.91 -7.75
N GLY A 64 21.88 14.54 -7.57
CA GLY A 64 21.13 13.72 -8.52
C GLY A 64 19.72 14.23 -8.71
N ASN A 65 18.91 13.43 -9.41
CA ASN A 65 17.48 13.63 -9.57
C ASN A 65 16.75 12.31 -9.33
N LEU A 66 15.54 12.40 -8.80
CA LEU A 66 14.64 11.29 -8.58
C LEU A 66 13.44 11.37 -9.55
N ASN A 67 13.30 10.36 -10.39
CA ASN A 67 12.15 10.20 -11.29
C ASN A 67 11.19 9.15 -10.72
N LEU A 68 9.98 9.58 -10.34
CA LEU A 68 8.95 8.69 -9.81
C LEU A 68 7.90 8.36 -10.88
N SER A 69 7.58 7.08 -11.06
CA SER A 69 6.39 6.68 -11.84
C SER A 69 5.10 6.89 -11.04
N GLY A 70 5.21 6.90 -9.72
CA GLY A 70 4.13 7.04 -8.75
C GLY A 70 4.63 6.77 -7.33
N ASN A 71 3.71 6.50 -6.41
CA ASN A 71 4.02 6.25 -4.99
C ASN A 71 3.22 5.07 -4.41
N SER A 72 2.58 4.27 -5.25
CA SER A 72 1.77 3.12 -4.86
C SER A 72 2.49 1.80 -5.10
N LEU A 73 1.98 0.71 -4.53
CA LEU A 73 2.54 -0.64 -4.72
C LEU A 73 2.79 -0.95 -6.21
N GLY A 74 4.01 -1.33 -6.56
CA GLY A 74 4.45 -1.62 -7.92
C GLY A 74 5.04 -0.44 -8.68
N ASP A 75 4.85 0.80 -8.20
CA ASP A 75 5.50 1.98 -8.79
C ASP A 75 7.01 1.96 -8.58
N THR A 76 7.73 2.58 -9.51
CA THR A 76 9.19 2.66 -9.49
C THR A 76 9.70 4.07 -9.23
N ALA A 77 10.88 4.11 -8.61
CA ALA A 77 11.64 5.31 -8.32
C ALA A 77 13.04 5.16 -8.91
N GLU A 78 13.36 5.97 -9.92
CA GLU A 78 14.64 5.93 -10.62
C GLU A 78 15.53 7.09 -10.19
N TYR A 79 16.73 6.77 -9.70
CA TYR A 79 17.76 7.74 -9.34
C TYR A 79 18.72 7.97 -10.49
N THR A 80 18.97 9.24 -10.79
CA THR A 80 19.91 9.68 -11.81
C THR A 80 20.96 10.61 -11.21
N CYS A 81 22.19 10.59 -11.73
CA CYS A 81 23.28 11.43 -11.27
C CYS A 81 23.45 12.65 -12.16
N ASN A 82 23.79 13.79 -11.55
CA ASN A 82 24.28 14.94 -12.30
C ASN A 82 25.66 14.64 -12.90
N THR A 83 26.02 15.37 -13.95
CA THR A 83 27.32 15.23 -14.61
C THR A 83 28.48 15.31 -13.61
N GLY A 84 29.34 14.28 -13.62
CA GLY A 84 30.50 14.19 -12.74
C GLY A 84 30.29 13.38 -11.46
N TYR A 85 29.08 12.89 -11.20
CA TYR A 85 28.77 12.02 -10.06
C TYR A 85 28.42 10.61 -10.52
N ASN A 86 28.63 9.63 -9.64
CA ASN A 86 28.28 8.24 -9.89
C ASN A 86 27.32 7.71 -8.82
N LEU A 87 26.37 6.89 -9.25
CA LEU A 87 25.42 6.24 -8.35
C LEU A 87 26.04 4.98 -7.76
N MET A 88 26.00 4.85 -6.44
CA MET A 88 26.31 3.61 -5.74
C MET A 88 25.03 2.99 -5.19
N GLY A 89 24.73 1.77 -5.64
CA GLY A 89 23.54 1.01 -5.24
C GLY A 89 22.58 0.77 -6.40
N GLU A 90 21.32 0.48 -6.09
CA GLU A 90 20.28 0.30 -7.10
C GLU A 90 19.84 1.66 -7.67
N SER A 91 19.81 1.76 -9.00
CA SER A 91 19.30 2.94 -9.71
C SER A 91 17.78 2.98 -9.77
N ILE A 92 17.10 1.86 -9.51
CA ILE A 92 15.65 1.77 -9.56
C ILE A 92 15.17 1.03 -8.31
N LEU A 93 14.29 1.66 -7.54
CA LEU A 93 13.57 1.03 -6.44
C LEU A 93 12.12 0.76 -6.87
N THR A 94 11.58 -0.39 -6.48
CA THR A 94 10.17 -0.74 -6.72
C THR A 94 9.41 -0.79 -5.40
N CYS A 95 8.29 -0.08 -5.33
CA CYS A 95 7.41 -0.07 -4.17
C CYS A 95 6.83 -1.46 -3.93
N GLY A 96 7.19 -2.10 -2.81
CA GLY A 96 6.72 -3.44 -2.42
C GLY A 96 7.72 -4.59 -2.58
N ALA A 97 8.85 -4.35 -3.26
CA ALA A 97 10.04 -5.17 -3.02
C ALA A 97 10.60 -4.75 -1.65
N THR A 98 11.27 -5.64 -0.93
CA THR A 98 12.06 -5.27 0.26
C THR A 98 13.12 -4.26 -0.18
N ALA A 99 12.78 -2.97 -0.10
CA ALA A 99 13.64 -1.87 -0.49
C ALA A 99 14.79 -1.77 0.52
N SER A 100 15.84 -2.54 0.27
CA SER A 100 17.15 -2.41 0.91
C SER A 100 18.13 -1.58 0.06
N GLY A 101 17.63 -0.84 -0.93
CA GLY A 101 18.45 -0.01 -1.80
C GLY A 101 18.65 1.38 -1.19
N VAL A 102 19.67 1.55 -0.35
CA VAL A 102 20.15 2.87 0.02
C VAL A 102 21.01 3.39 -1.14
N ALA A 103 20.43 4.23 -2.00
CA ALA A 103 21.19 4.90 -3.07
C ALA A 103 22.08 5.99 -2.44
N THR A 104 23.39 5.88 -2.62
CA THR A 104 24.37 6.86 -2.10
C THR A 104 25.15 7.47 -3.27
N LEU A 105 25.35 8.79 -3.26
CA LEU A 105 26.10 9.52 -4.30
C LEU A 105 27.49 9.89 -3.80
N LEU A 106 28.51 9.70 -4.63
CA LEU A 106 29.91 10.07 -4.35
C LEU A 106 30.54 10.80 -5.55
N TYR A 107 31.58 11.57 -5.23
CA TYR A 107 32.39 12.36 -6.17
C TYR A 107 33.47 11.53 -6.85
#